data_AF-A0A0Q0E6R3-F1
#
_entry.id   AF-A0A0Q0E6R3-F1
#
_cell.length_a   1.000
_cell.length_b   1.000
_cell.length_c   1.000
_cell.angle_alpha   90.00
_cell.angle_beta   90.00
_cell.angle_gamma   90.00
#
_symmetry.space_group_name_H-M   'P 1'
#
loop_
_entity.id
_entity.type
_entity.pdbx_description
1 polymer ?
#
loop_
_entity_poly.entity_id
_entity_poly.type
_entity_poly.pdbx_seq_one_letter_code
_entity_poly.pdbx_strand_id
1 'polypeptide(L)'
;MATILETGNNIGQNGDGRARRKCAEYFVGQVQAALKGRSPFKAISFLQEDEMSAWLLEFPEHAMRGSGLGDLSIIHDWRRLCSLNPSRRVYIWSEDVHLSAFDQPPRL
;
A
#
# COMPACT_ATOMS: atom_id res chain seq x y z
N MET A 1 3.48 -2.52 -0.97
CA MET A 1 3.29 -3.33 -2.20
C MET A 1 1.81 -3.55 -2.58
N ALA A 2 0.92 -3.82 -1.63
CA ALA A 2 -0.50 -4.10 -1.91
C ALA A 2 -1.21 -3.03 -2.75
N THR A 3 -0.91 -1.74 -2.56
CA THR A 3 -1.48 -0.66 -3.36
C THR A 3 -1.31 -0.88 -4.87
N ILE A 4 -0.16 -1.41 -5.31
CA ILE A 4 0.09 -1.70 -6.73
C ILE A 4 -0.79 -2.87 -7.20
N LEU A 5 -0.85 -3.95 -6.42
CA LEU A 5 -1.61 -5.15 -6.78
C LEU A 5 -3.12 -4.89 -6.79
N GLU A 6 -3.65 -4.25 -5.74
CA GLU A 6 -5.07 -3.93 -5.61
C GLU A 6 -5.51 -2.91 -6.66
N THR A 7 -4.70 -1.89 -6.95
CA THR A 7 -5.01 -0.95 -8.04
C THR A 7 -5.05 -1.67 -9.39
N GLY A 8 -4.11 -2.58 -9.64
CA GLY A 8 -4.11 -3.41 -10.85
C GLY A 8 -5.36 -4.29 -10.98
N ASN A 9 -5.75 -4.95 -9.88
CA ASN A 9 -6.97 -5.76 -9.81
C ASN A 9 -8.23 -4.90 -10.06
N ASN A 10 -8.32 -3.74 -9.41
CA ASN A 10 -9.43 -2.80 -9.57
C ASN A 10 -9.53 -2.28 -11.02
N ILE A 11 -8.40 -2.01 -11.69
CA ILE A 11 -8.39 -1.67 -13.12
C ILE A 11 -8.94 -2.83 -13.96
N GLY A 12 -8.59 -4.07 -13.63
CA GLY A 12 -9.08 -5.26 -14.35
C GLY A 12 -10.59 -5.47 -14.25
N GLN A 13 -11.21 -5.03 -13.16
CA GLN A 13 -12.62 -5.29 -12.84
C GLN A 13 -13.57 -4.15 -13.25
N ASN A 14 -13.07 -2.96 -13.60
CA ASN A 14 -13.90 -1.78 -13.83
C ASN A 14 -13.88 -1.28 -15.29
N GLY A 15 -15.06 -0.91 -15.80
CA GLY A 15 -15.23 -0.30 -17.13
C GLY A 15 -15.17 -1.29 -18.29
N ASP A 16 -15.12 -0.78 -19.53
CA ASP A 16 -14.99 -1.59 -20.75
C ASP A 16 -13.53 -1.92 -21.10
N GLY A 17 -13.31 -2.77 -22.11
CA GLY A 17 -11.96 -3.17 -22.51
C GLY A 17 -11.04 -2.02 -22.95
N ARG A 18 -11.60 -0.94 -23.51
CA ARG A 18 -10.83 0.24 -23.93
C ARG A 18 -10.44 1.08 -22.73
N ALA A 19 -11.38 1.31 -21.81
CA ALA A 19 -11.15 2.03 -20.56
C ALA A 19 -10.10 1.32 -19.69
N ARG A 20 -10.23 0.00 -19.53
CA ARG A 20 -9.26 -0.83 -18.80
C ARG A 20 -7.86 -0.71 -19.38
N ARG A 21 -7.73 -0.83 -20.71
CA ARG A 21 -6.43 -0.70 -21.38
C ARG A 21 -5.79 0.67 -21.14
N LYS A 22 -6.53 1.75 -21.39
CA LYS A 22 -6.04 3.12 -21.21
C LYS A 22 -5.61 3.38 -19.76
N CYS A 23 -6.40 2.91 -18.80
CA CYS A 23 -6.09 3.06 -17.38
C CYS A 23 -4.85 2.25 -16.99
N ALA A 24 -4.74 1.00 -17.46
CA ALA A 24 -3.57 0.16 -17.22
C ALA A 24 -2.28 0.77 -17.78
N GLU A 25 -2.31 1.33 -18.99
CA GLU A 25 -1.15 2.01 -19.60
C GLU A 25 -0.68 3.21 -18.76
N TYR A 26 -1.62 4.03 -18.27
CA TYR A 26 -1.30 5.14 -17.36
C TYR A 26 -0.72 4.64 -16.02
N PHE A 27 -1.35 3.64 -15.43
CA PHE A 27 -0.90 3.00 -14.19
C PHE A 27 0.54 2.47 -14.31
N VAL A 28 0.84 1.75 -15.39
CA VAL A 28 2.20 1.26 -15.66
C VAL A 28 3.20 2.41 -15.77
N GLY A 29 2.85 3.49 -16.46
CA GLY A 29 3.70 4.69 -16.55
C GLY A 29 4.04 5.26 -15.17
N GLN A 30 3.04 5.41 -14.30
CA GLN A 30 3.22 5.92 -12.94
C GLN A 30 4.07 4.99 -12.07
N VAL A 31 3.82 3.69 -12.11
CA VAL A 31 4.59 2.70 -11.33
C VAL A 31 6.04 2.65 -11.81
N GLN A 32 6.29 2.65 -13.13
CA GLN A 32 7.65 2.69 -13.67
C GLN A 32 8.39 3.98 -13.30
N ALA A 33 7.71 5.13 -13.31
CA ALA A 33 8.30 6.39 -12.87
C ALA A 33 8.69 6.34 -11.38
N ALA A 34 7.85 5.75 -10.52
CA ALA A 34 8.13 5.55 -9.11
C ALA A 34 9.34 4.63 -8.88
N LEU A 35 9.40 3.50 -9.59
CA LEU A 35 10.54 2.58 -9.52
C LEU A 35 11.86 3.21 -9.97
N LYS A 36 11.80 4.15 -10.94
CA LYS A 36 12.97 4.89 -11.44
C LYS A 36 13.31 6.15 -10.63
N GLY A 37 12.58 6.43 -9.55
CA GLY A 37 12.76 7.65 -8.74
C GLY A 37 12.41 8.95 -9.46
N ARG A 38 11.60 8.88 -10.54
CA ARG A 38 11.14 10.03 -11.35
C ARG A 38 9.73 10.48 -11.00
N SER A 39 9.15 9.91 -9.95
CA SER A 39 7.80 10.21 -9.45
C SER A 39 7.90 10.78 -8.04
N PRO A 40 6.96 11.63 -7.60
CA PRO A 40 6.82 11.99 -6.19
C PRO A 40 6.51 10.76 -5.31
N PHE A 41 5.97 9.70 -5.90
CA PHE A 41 5.75 8.42 -5.23
C PHE A 41 7.04 7.59 -5.25
N LYS A 42 7.40 7.02 -4.09
CA LYS A 42 8.44 6.00 -3.99
C LYS A 42 7.78 4.64 -3.85
N ALA A 43 8.23 3.67 -4.65
CA ALA A 43 7.87 2.28 -4.41
C ALA A 43 8.41 1.86 -3.05
N ILE A 44 7.52 1.48 -2.14
CA ILE A 44 7.90 0.92 -0.85
C ILE A 44 8.50 -0.47 -1.14
N SER A 45 9.54 -0.80 -0.39
CA SER A 45 10.35 -2.01 -0.49
C SER A 45 9.56 -3.23 -0.95
N PHE A 46 10.15 -4.04 -1.84
CA PHE A 46 9.62 -5.36 -2.10
C PHE A 46 9.70 -6.19 -0.83
N LEU A 47 8.60 -6.88 -0.51
CA LEU A 47 8.46 -7.73 0.67
C LEU A 47 9.51 -8.84 0.63
N GLN A 48 10.29 -8.97 1.69
CA GLN A 48 11.22 -10.08 1.87
C GLN A 48 10.52 -11.30 2.48
N GLU A 49 11.12 -12.48 2.36
CA GLU A 49 10.53 -13.75 2.82
C GLU A 49 10.29 -13.78 4.34
N ASP A 50 11.19 -13.20 5.11
CA ASP A 50 11.11 -13.05 6.55
C ASP A 50 9.98 -12.09 6.96
N GLU A 51 9.86 -10.95 6.29
CA GLU A 51 8.76 -10.00 6.48
C GLU A 51 7.41 -10.66 6.15
N MET A 52 7.31 -11.39 5.04
CA MET A 52 6.10 -12.13 4.66
C MET A 52 5.72 -13.17 5.72
N SER A 53 6.69 -13.92 6.22
CA SER A 53 6.47 -14.93 7.25
C SER A 53 5.93 -14.32 8.54
N ALA A 54 6.48 -13.17 8.97
CA ALA A 54 5.97 -12.43 10.13
C ALA A 54 4.53 -11.95 9.91
N TRP A 55 4.23 -11.40 8.72
CA TRP A 55 2.88 -10.92 8.41
C TRP A 55 1.85 -12.04 8.39
N LEU A 56 2.22 -13.22 7.86
CA LEU A 56 1.34 -14.39 7.82
C LEU A 56 1.02 -14.94 9.22
N LEU A 57 1.93 -14.78 10.19
CA LEU A 57 1.66 -15.12 11.60
C LEU A 57 0.64 -14.16 12.24
N GLU A 58 0.68 -12.87 11.90
CA GLU A 58 -0.27 -11.85 12.40
C GLU A 58 -1.64 -11.91 11.68
N PHE A 59 -1.66 -12.42 10.45
CA PHE A 59 -2.81 -12.33 9.56
C PHE A 59 -4.13 -12.93 10.10
N PRO A 60 -4.17 -14.11 10.75
CA PRO A 60 -5.42 -14.68 11.24
C PRO A 60 -6.21 -13.74 12.16
N GLU A 61 -5.53 -13.03 13.06
CA GLU A 61 -6.16 -12.06 13.96
C GLU A 61 -6.70 -10.83 13.21
N HIS A 62 -6.01 -10.39 12.17
CA HIS A 62 -6.48 -9.32 11.29
C HIS A 62 -7.70 -9.76 10.48
N ALA A 63 -7.68 -10.98 9.95
CA ALA A 63 -8.80 -11.56 9.20
C ALA A 63 -10.07 -11.67 10.07
N MET A 64 -9.93 -12.05 11.34
CA MET A 64 -11.05 -12.09 12.30
C MET A 64 -11.72 -10.72 12.52
N ARG A 65 -11.00 -9.63 12.23
CA ARG A 65 -11.50 -8.24 12.35
C ARG A 65 -11.99 -7.68 11.00
N GLY A 66 -12.10 -8.53 9.97
CA GLY A 66 -12.52 -8.13 8.63
C GLY A 66 -11.44 -7.42 7.81
N SER A 67 -10.16 -7.53 8.21
CA SER A 67 -9.05 -6.88 7.51
C SER A 67 -8.27 -7.88 6.64
N GLY A 68 -8.00 -7.49 5.40
CA GLY A 68 -7.29 -8.32 4.44
C GLY A 68 -5.76 -8.31 4.62
N LEU A 69 -5.06 -9.23 3.96
CA LEU A 69 -3.59 -9.24 3.94
C LEU A 69 -3.02 -7.97 3.29
N GLY A 70 -3.76 -7.39 2.33
CA GLY A 70 -3.44 -6.10 1.73
C GLY A 70 -3.42 -4.97 2.76
N ASP A 71 -4.47 -4.84 3.56
CA ASP A 71 -4.54 -3.88 4.67
C ASP A 71 -3.40 -4.06 5.67
N LEU A 72 -3.15 -5.32 6.06
CA LEU A 72 -2.07 -5.66 6.98
C LEU A 72 -0.72 -5.19 6.42
N SER A 73 -0.46 -5.40 5.13
CA SER A 73 0.76 -4.92 4.48
C SER A 73 0.88 -3.40 4.51
N ILE A 74 -0.22 -2.66 4.35
CA ILE A 74 -0.23 -1.19 4.39
C ILE A 74 0.06 -0.71 5.82
N ILE A 75 -0.46 -1.40 6.84
CA ILE A 75 -0.18 -1.12 8.25
C ILE A 75 1.31 -1.35 8.58
N HIS A 76 1.92 -2.45 8.09
CA HIS A 76 3.35 -2.67 8.29
C HIS A 76 4.22 -1.65 7.56
N ASP A 77 3.87 -1.30 6.32
CA ASP A 77 4.53 -0.23 5.56
C ASP A 77 4.45 1.11 6.33
N TRP A 78 3.28 1.44 6.91
CA TRP A 78 3.11 2.61 7.76
C TRP A 78 3.99 2.57 9.01
N ARG A 79 4.00 1.46 9.77
CA ARG A 79 4.85 1.30 10.97
C ARG A 79 6.33 1.53 10.64
N ARG A 80 6.80 0.96 9.52
CA ARG A 80 8.17 1.16 9.03
C ARG A 80 8.44 2.62 8.67
N LEU A 81 7.53 3.27 7.93
CA LEU A 81 7.69 4.68 7.55
C LEU A 81 7.69 5.62 8.77
N CYS A 82 6.87 5.34 9.77
CA CYS A 82 6.86 6.03 11.07
C CYS A 82 8.19 5.93 11.80
N SER A 83 8.84 4.76 11.76
CA SER A 83 10.17 4.55 12.35
C SER A 83 11.26 5.31 11.60
N LEU A 84 11.22 5.32 10.27
CA LEU A 84 12.21 5.98 9.43
C LEU A 84 12.08 7.51 9.40
N ASN A 85 10.90 8.06 9.73
CA ASN A 85 10.60 9.49 9.61
C ASN A 85 9.97 10.04 10.90
N PRO A 86 10.65 9.97 12.06
CA PRO A 86 10.04 10.36 13.34
C PRO A 86 9.61 11.84 13.37
N SER A 87 10.37 12.72 12.72
CA SER A 87 10.11 14.16 12.67
C SER A 87 9.08 14.59 11.61
N ARG A 88 8.40 13.65 10.95
CA ARG A 88 7.38 13.93 9.93
C ARG A 88 6.03 13.33 10.33
N ARG A 89 4.95 13.92 9.82
CA ARG A 89 3.64 13.26 9.85
C ARG A 89 3.66 12.09 8.88
N VAL A 90 3.21 10.92 9.33
CA VAL A 90 3.08 9.71 8.52
C VAL A 90 1.69 9.15 8.75
N TYR A 91 0.89 9.06 7.69
CA TYR A 91 -0.49 8.62 7.79
C TYR A 91 -0.87 7.71 6.62
N ILE A 92 -1.87 6.87 6.83
CA ILE A 92 -2.52 6.10 5.79
C ILE A 92 -3.70 6.93 5.29
N TRP A 93 -3.69 7.27 4.00
CA TRP A 93 -4.87 7.84 3.36
C TRP A 93 -5.73 6.69 2.83
N SER A 94 -6.92 6.51 3.38
CA SER A 94 -7.91 5.53 2.93
C SER A 94 -9.32 6.03 3.21
N GLU A 95 -10.27 5.61 2.39
CA GLU A 95 -11.71 5.70 2.68
C GLU A 95 -12.16 4.65 3.70
N ASP A 96 -11.35 3.59 3.88
CA ASP A 96 -11.61 2.55 4.87
C ASP A 96 -11.37 3.07 6.29
N VAL A 97 -12.45 3.09 7.09
CA VAL A 97 -12.44 3.66 8.45
C VAL A 97 -11.41 2.99 9.36
N HIS A 98 -11.17 1.68 9.23
CA HIS A 98 -10.17 1.00 10.06
C HIS A 98 -8.73 1.40 9.72
N LEU A 99 -8.47 1.87 8.49
CA LEU A 99 -7.15 2.33 8.06
C LEU A 99 -6.94 3.83 8.31
N SER A 100 -8.00 4.64 8.35
CA SER A 100 -7.88 6.09 8.58
C SER A 100 -7.41 6.45 10.00
N ALA A 101 -7.53 5.52 10.96
CA ALA A 101 -7.01 5.68 12.31
C ALA A 101 -5.46 5.71 12.39
N PHE A 102 -4.76 5.30 11.33
CA PHE A 102 -3.30 5.27 11.29
C PHE A 102 -2.72 6.61 10.85
N ASP A 103 -2.60 7.53 11.79
CA ASP A 103 -2.00 8.87 11.59
C ASP A 103 -1.05 9.20 12.74
N GLN A 104 0.24 9.21 12.44
CA GLN A 104 1.29 9.57 13.40
C GLN A 104 1.73 11.02 13.17
N PRO A 105 1.51 11.93 14.12
CA PRO A 105 2.09 13.27 14.07
C PRO A 105 3.63 13.20 14.25
N PRO A 106 4.36 14.26 13.89
CA PRO A 106 5.79 14.36 14.18
C PRO A 106 6.07 14.12 15.67
N ARG A 107 7.05 13.28 15.97
CA ARG A 107 7.62 13.06 17.31
C ARG A 107 9.00 13.69 17.36
N LEU A 108 9.26 14.46 18.43
CA LEU A 108 10.55 15.09 18.72
C LEU A 108 11.52 14.07 19.33
#